data_AF-A0A2G6GJ50-F1
#
_entry.id   AF-A0A2G6GJ50-F1
#
_cell.length_a   1.000
_cell.length_b   1.000
_cell.length_c   1.000
_cell.angle_alpha   90.00
_cell.angle_beta   90.00
_cell.angle_gamma   90.00
#
_symmetry.space_group_name_H-M   'P 1'
#
loop_
_entity.id
_entity.type
_entity.pdbx_description
1 polymer ?
#
loop_
_entity_poly.entity_id
_entity_poly.type
_entity_poly.pdbx_seq_one_letter_code
_entity_poly.pdbx_strand_id
1 'polypeptide(L)'
;YVHRAGRTGRAGETGIAIIFTGDFNELVRLKRIRERYSIDMEERPLPTDEDVTAVINQRLTALLESKRRTRNSLELERMQRFLPLAQEMVDNEENLSIIAMLLDDIYQQSLHAPPPQPKEDTHKPKQQKKRRHSRSRSRNRRRR
;
A
#
# COMPACT_ATOMS: atom_id res chain seq x y z
N TYR A 1 17.28 -15.88 -5.10
CA TYR A 1 16.13 -15.70 -4.20
C TYR A 1 16.39 -14.58 -3.18
N VAL A 2 17.50 -14.63 -2.43
CA VAL A 2 17.86 -13.62 -1.40
C VAL A 2 17.86 -12.17 -1.89
N HIS A 3 18.43 -11.86 -3.07
CA HIS A 3 18.38 -10.49 -3.63
C HIS A 3 16.97 -9.99 -3.98
N ARG A 4 16.00 -10.88 -4.21
CA ARG A 4 14.60 -10.51 -4.49
C ARG A 4 13.84 -10.28 -3.18
N ALA A 5 13.99 -11.17 -2.21
CA ALA A 5 13.41 -11.02 -0.88
C ALA A 5 13.95 -9.77 -0.15
N GLY A 6 15.23 -9.44 -0.31
CA GLY A 6 15.83 -8.23 0.29
C GLY A 6 15.34 -6.89 -0.26
N ARG A 7 14.33 -6.88 -1.16
CA ARG A 7 13.67 -5.65 -1.61
C ARG A 7 12.57 -5.18 -0.64
N THR A 8 12.04 -6.07 0.20
CA THR A 8 11.08 -5.78 1.28
C THR A 8 11.80 -5.66 2.64
N GLY A 9 11.13 -5.19 3.70
CA GLY A 9 11.70 -5.11 5.06
C GLY A 9 12.93 -4.20 5.19
N ARG A 10 12.85 -2.97 4.65
CA ARG A 10 13.95 -1.99 4.68
C ARG A 10 14.01 -1.26 6.02
N ALA A 11 15.19 -0.76 6.38
CA ALA A 11 15.41 0.08 7.57
C ALA A 11 15.00 -0.59 8.91
N GLY A 12 15.02 -1.93 8.99
CA GLY A 12 14.63 -2.67 10.20
C GLY A 12 13.14 -2.97 10.31
N GLU A 13 12.34 -2.55 9.33
CA GLU A 13 10.91 -2.89 9.25
C GLU A 13 10.67 -4.34 8.82
N THR A 14 9.49 -4.87 9.16
CA THR A 14 9.08 -6.21 8.72
C THR A 14 8.73 -6.21 7.23
N GLY A 15 8.98 -7.34 6.56
CA GLY A 15 8.74 -7.50 5.14
C GLY A 15 8.21 -8.89 4.82
N ILE A 16 7.27 -8.95 3.88
CA ILE A 16 6.68 -10.22 3.42
C ILE A 16 7.20 -10.52 2.01
N ALA A 17 7.65 -11.76 1.80
CA ALA A 17 7.98 -12.29 0.48
C ALA A 17 7.13 -13.54 0.22
N ILE A 18 6.34 -13.51 -0.86
CA ILE A 18 5.45 -14.61 -1.27
C ILE A 18 6.07 -15.30 -2.49
N ILE A 19 6.08 -16.63 -2.49
CA ILE A 19 6.54 -17.46 -3.59
C ILE A 19 5.37 -18.28 -4.10
N PHE A 20 5.12 -18.24 -5.41
CA PHE A 20 4.22 -19.19 -6.07
C PHE A 20 5.04 -20.33 -6.65
N THR A 21 4.59 -21.57 -6.45
CA THR A 21 5.20 -22.77 -7.03
C THR A 21 4.17 -23.55 -7.82
N GLY A 22 4.48 -23.87 -9.07
CA GLY A 22 3.59 -24.66 -9.94
C GLY A 22 3.91 -26.15 -9.90
N ASP A 23 5.19 -26.50 -9.77
CA ASP A 23 5.68 -27.87 -9.95
C ASP A 23 6.38 -28.42 -8.69
N PHE A 24 6.30 -29.74 -8.51
CA PHE A 24 6.95 -30.45 -7.40
C PHE A 24 8.47 -30.20 -7.33
N ASN A 25 9.13 -30.06 -8.48
CA ASN A 25 10.57 -29.80 -8.55
C ASN A 25 10.96 -28.45 -7.91
N GLU A 26 10.09 -27.43 -8.03
CA GLU A 26 10.31 -26.12 -7.41
C GLU A 26 10.18 -26.21 -5.89
N LEU A 27 9.20 -26.99 -5.41
CA LEU A 27 8.96 -27.22 -3.98
C LEU A 27 10.16 -27.93 -3.33
N VAL A 28 10.72 -28.95 -3.99
CA VAL A 28 11.96 -29.61 -3.53
C VAL A 28 13.14 -28.63 -3.47
N ARG A 29 13.25 -27.73 -4.45
CA ARG A 29 14.29 -26.70 -4.47
C ARG A 29 14.12 -25.70 -3.32
N LEU A 30 12.90 -25.27 -3.02
CA LEU A 30 12.59 -24.39 -1.91
C LEU A 30 12.91 -25.04 -0.57
N LYS A 31 12.57 -26.32 -0.38
CA LYS A 31 12.95 -27.07 0.84
C LYS A 31 14.45 -27.06 1.09
N ARG A 32 15.27 -27.23 0.04
CA ARG A 32 16.74 -27.12 0.14
C ARG A 32 17.22 -25.72 0.50
N ILE A 33 16.55 -24.67 -0.02
CA ILE A 33 16.89 -23.28 0.31
C ILE A 33 16.55 -22.98 1.77
N ARG A 34 15.35 -23.39 2.22
CA ARG A 34 14.89 -23.30 3.60
C ARG A 34 15.89 -23.93 4.56
N GLU A 35 16.34 -25.15 4.28
CA GLU A 35 17.33 -25.88 5.10
C GLU A 35 18.71 -25.22 5.08
N ARG A 36 19.21 -24.83 3.90
CA ARG A 36 20.54 -24.23 3.76
C ARG A 36 20.68 -22.90 4.49
N TYR A 37 19.64 -22.08 4.46
CA TYR A 37 19.68 -20.71 5.00
C TYR A 37 18.91 -20.58 6.32
N SER A 38 18.36 -21.67 6.85
CA SER A 38 17.54 -21.69 8.08
C SER A 38 16.46 -20.61 8.09
N ILE A 39 15.83 -20.39 6.93
CA ILE A 39 14.74 -19.42 6.76
C ILE A 39 13.44 -20.12 7.08
N ASP A 40 12.61 -19.54 7.93
CA ASP A 40 11.27 -20.05 8.15
C ASP A 40 10.37 -19.70 6.95
N MET A 41 9.63 -20.70 6.47
CA MET A 41 8.73 -20.56 5.32
C MET A 41 7.42 -21.23 5.69
N GLU A 42 6.36 -20.42 5.73
CA GLU A 42 5.00 -20.90 5.97
C GLU A 42 4.36 -21.29 4.64
N GLU A 43 3.94 -22.55 4.52
CA GLU A 43 3.12 -23.00 3.39
C GLU A 43 1.68 -22.54 3.63
N ARG A 44 1.14 -21.78 2.67
CA ARG A 44 -0.24 -21.29 2.73
C ARG A 44 -1.02 -21.84 1.55
N PRO A 45 -2.27 -22.29 1.76
CA PRO A 45 -3.14 -22.63 0.66
C PRO A 45 -3.46 -21.39 -0.17
N LEU A 46 -3.90 -21.61 -1.41
CA LEU A 46 -4.49 -20.55 -2.20
C LEU A 46 -5.75 -20.04 -1.49
N PRO A 47 -6.02 -18.72 -1.56
CA PRO A 47 -7.25 -18.18 -1.01
C PRO A 47 -8.45 -18.79 -1.74
N THR A 48 -9.50 -19.06 -0.98
CA THR A 48 -10.78 -19.50 -1.53
C THR A 48 -11.51 -18.33 -2.20
N ASP A 49 -12.52 -18.62 -3.02
CA ASP A 49 -13.38 -17.58 -3.60
C ASP A 49 -14.10 -16.76 -2.52
N GLU A 50 -14.42 -17.37 -1.38
CA GLU A 50 -14.99 -16.69 -0.22
C GLU A 50 -13.99 -15.71 0.41
N ASP A 51 -12.73 -16.12 0.59
CA ASP A 51 -11.67 -15.24 1.10
C ASP A 51 -11.46 -14.04 0.19
N VAL A 52 -11.44 -14.27 -1.13
CA VAL A 52 -11.30 -13.22 -2.13
C VAL A 52 -12.48 -12.27 -2.07
N THR A 53 -13.71 -12.80 -2.05
CA THR A 53 -14.94 -12.00 -1.97
C THR A 53 -14.98 -11.14 -0.72
N ALA A 54 -14.57 -11.68 0.44
CA ALA A 54 -14.52 -10.94 1.69
C ALA A 54 -13.55 -9.75 1.62
N VAL A 55 -12.36 -9.95 1.06
CA VAL A 55 -11.35 -8.90 0.87
C VAL A 55 -11.83 -7.84 -0.13
N ILE A 56 -12.47 -8.25 -1.23
CA ILE A 56 -13.05 -7.34 -2.22
C ILE A 56 -14.10 -6.45 -1.54
N ASN A 57 -15.04 -7.04 -0.80
CA ASN A 57 -16.10 -6.32 -0.09
C ASN A 57 -15.50 -5.31 0.89
N GLN A 58 -14.56 -5.74 1.74
CA GLN A 58 -13.91 -4.85 2.70
C GLN A 58 -13.20 -3.67 2.01
N ARG A 59 -12.46 -3.95 0.93
CA ARG A 59 -11.73 -2.93 0.18
C ARG A 59 -12.68 -1.94 -0.51
N LEU A 60 -13.74 -2.43 -1.13
CA LEU A 60 -14.72 -1.60 -1.82
C LEU A 60 -15.49 -0.71 -0.83
N THR A 61 -15.91 -1.27 0.32
CA THR A 61 -16.55 -0.48 1.39
C THR A 61 -15.62 0.63 1.88
N ALA A 62 -14.36 0.31 2.19
CA ALA A 62 -13.38 1.32 2.63
C ALA A 62 -13.16 2.42 1.59
N LEU A 63 -13.13 2.06 0.30
CA LEU A 63 -13.01 3.01 -0.80
C LEU A 63 -14.22 3.94 -0.89
N LEU A 64 -15.44 3.39 -0.85
CA LEU A 64 -16.68 4.15 -0.92
C LEU A 64 -16.84 5.08 0.29
N GLU A 65 -16.51 4.61 1.49
CA GLU A 65 -16.50 5.44 2.69
C GLU A 65 -15.50 6.59 2.60
N SER A 66 -14.28 6.30 2.13
CA SER A 66 -13.25 7.32 1.92
C SER A 66 -13.74 8.38 0.93
N LYS A 67 -14.28 7.97 -0.23
CA LYS A 67 -14.89 8.87 -1.21
C LYS A 67 -16.02 9.70 -0.61
N ARG A 68 -16.87 9.10 0.24
CA ARG A 68 -17.97 9.81 0.92
C ARG A 68 -17.44 10.87 1.88
N ARG A 69 -16.39 10.56 2.64
CA ARG A 69 -15.76 11.50 3.60
C ARG A 69 -15.10 12.69 2.91
N THR A 70 -14.61 12.54 1.68
CA THR A 70 -13.96 13.62 0.94
C THR A 70 -14.92 14.54 0.16
N ARG A 71 -16.23 14.24 0.14
CA ARG A 71 -17.21 15.05 -0.60
C ARG A 71 -17.46 16.41 0.04
N ASN A 72 -17.68 17.43 -0.80
CA ASN A 72 -18.10 18.76 -0.36
C ASN A 72 -19.63 18.86 -0.19
N SER A 73 -20.11 19.97 0.39
CA SER A 73 -21.54 20.18 0.69
C SER A 73 -22.43 20.12 -0.55
N LEU A 74 -21.99 20.65 -1.69
CA LEU A 74 -22.76 20.63 -2.93
C LEU A 74 -22.85 19.21 -3.54
N GLU A 75 -21.79 18.41 -3.42
CA GLU A 75 -21.78 17.01 -3.84
C GLU A 75 -22.66 16.13 -2.95
N LEU A 76 -22.72 16.44 -1.65
CA LEU A 76 -23.61 15.76 -0.71
C LEU A 76 -25.08 16.09 -1.01
N GLU A 77 -25.41 17.35 -1.28
CA GLU A 77 -26.76 17.76 -1.66
C GLU A 77 -27.19 17.08 -2.96
N ARG A 78 -26.32 17.07 -3.99
CA ARG A 78 -26.58 16.35 -5.25
C ARG A 78 -26.77 14.85 -5.03
N MET A 79 -25.98 14.24 -4.15
CA MET A 79 -26.12 12.82 -3.80
C MET A 79 -27.48 12.52 -3.14
N GLN A 80 -27.94 13.38 -2.23
CA GLN A 80 -29.21 13.20 -1.52
C GLN A 80 -30.42 13.12 -2.46
N ARG A 81 -30.37 13.80 -3.61
CA ARG A 81 -31.44 13.73 -4.64
C ARG A 81 -31.64 12.33 -5.21
N PHE A 82 -30.63 11.46 -5.14
CA PHE A 82 -30.70 10.08 -5.63
C PHE A 82 -31.15 9.06 -4.57
N LEU A 83 -31.34 9.46 -3.31
CA LEU A 83 -31.75 8.53 -2.25
C LEU A 83 -33.08 7.81 -2.54
N PRO A 84 -34.13 8.47 -3.05
CA PRO A 84 -35.38 7.77 -3.37
C PRO A 84 -35.19 6.69 -4.44
N LEU A 85 -34.43 7.00 -5.49
CA LEU A 85 -34.10 6.03 -6.55
C LEU A 85 -33.27 4.87 -5.99
N ALA A 86 -32.29 5.16 -5.13
CA ALA A 86 -31.47 4.12 -4.52
C ALA A 86 -32.29 3.16 -3.66
N GLN A 87 -33.33 3.65 -2.96
CA GLN A 87 -34.27 2.80 -2.21
C GLN A 87 -35.08 1.91 -3.16
N GLU A 88 -35.67 2.48 -4.20
CA GLU A 88 -36.43 1.73 -5.21
C GLU A 88 -35.58 0.65 -5.90
N MET A 89 -34.29 0.92 -6.16
CA MET A 89 -33.39 -0.05 -6.77
C MET A 89 -33.03 -1.22 -5.85
N VAL A 90 -33.06 -1.04 -4.53
CA VAL A 90 -32.81 -2.13 -3.56
C VAL A 90 -34.03 -3.02 -3.40
N ASP A 91 -35.24 -2.46 -3.54
CA ASP A 91 -36.50 -3.18 -3.39
C ASP A 91 -36.87 -4.06 -4.60
N ASN A 92 -36.19 -3.89 -5.75
CA ASN A 92 -36.42 -4.65 -6.97
C ASN A 92 -35.19 -5.50 -7.35
N GLU A 93 -35.36 -6.83 -7.41
CA GLU A 93 -34.29 -7.77 -7.76
C GLU A 93 -33.69 -7.53 -9.16
N GLU A 94 -34.48 -7.06 -10.12
CA GLU A 94 -33.96 -6.73 -11.47
C GLU A 94 -32.94 -5.59 -11.40
N ASN A 95 -33.14 -4.64 -10.49
CA ASN A 95 -32.26 -3.49 -10.29
C ASN A 95 -30.98 -3.85 -9.50
N LEU A 96 -30.96 -4.97 -8.77
CA LEU A 96 -29.75 -5.45 -8.07
C LEU A 96 -28.61 -5.74 -9.05
N SER A 97 -28.93 -6.21 -10.27
CA SER A 97 -27.93 -6.45 -11.31
C SER A 97 -27.21 -5.18 -11.74
N ILE A 98 -27.92 -4.05 -11.80
CA ILE A 98 -27.37 -2.72 -12.13
C ILE A 98 -26.48 -2.24 -10.99
N ILE A 99 -26.91 -2.41 -9.74
CA ILE A 99 -26.08 -2.06 -8.57
C ILE A 99 -24.79 -2.89 -8.57
N ALA A 100 -24.87 -4.19 -8.81
CA ALA A 100 -23.70 -5.07 -8.90
C ALA A 100 -22.72 -4.62 -10.00
N MET A 101 -23.23 -4.30 -11.19
CA MET A 101 -22.42 -3.75 -12.29
C MET A 101 -21.70 -2.46 -11.88
N LEU A 102 -22.40 -1.51 -11.25
CA LEU A 102 -21.79 -0.26 -10.78
C LEU A 102 -20.72 -0.47 -9.71
N LEU A 103 -20.93 -1.45 -8.81
CA LEU A 103 -19.95 -1.80 -7.79
C LEU A 103 -18.69 -2.44 -8.41
N ASP A 104 -18.84 -3.33 -9.39
CA ASP A 104 -17.73 -3.91 -10.14
C ASP A 104 -16.93 -2.83 -10.87
N ASP A 105 -17.59 -1.94 -11.62
CA ASP A 105 -16.94 -0.83 -12.33
C ASP A 105 -16.07 0.03 -11.39
N ILE A 106 -16.60 0.37 -10.21
CA ILE A 106 -15.86 1.15 -9.20
C ILE A 106 -14.66 0.36 -8.69
N TYR A 107 -14.83 -0.94 -8.45
CA TYR A 107 -13.75 -1.81 -7.99
C TYR A 107 -12.65 -1.94 -9.05
N GLN A 108 -12.99 -2.22 -10.31
CA GLN A 108 -12.05 -2.34 -11.42
C GLN A 108 -11.26 -1.05 -11.64
N GLN A 109 -11.92 0.11 -11.64
CA GLN A 109 -11.26 1.41 -11.71
C GLN A 109 -10.25 1.63 -10.59
N SER A 110 -10.51 1.07 -9.40
CA SER A 110 -9.59 1.17 -8.25
C SER A 110 -8.34 0.29 -8.39
N LEU A 111 -8.41 -0.79 -9.16
CA LEU A 111 -7.26 -1.68 -9.41
C LEU A 111 -6.23 -1.02 -10.33
N HIS A 112 -6.66 -0.12 -11.20
CA HIS A 112 -5.79 0.64 -12.10
C HIS A 112 -5.14 1.86 -11.44
N ALA A 113 -5.42 2.13 -10.16
CA ALA A 113 -4.74 3.18 -9.42
C ALA A 113 -3.28 2.76 -9.17
N PRO A 114 -2.28 3.61 -9.48
CA PRO A 114 -0.89 3.35 -9.11
C PRO A 114 -0.80 3.04 -7.62
N PRO A 115 -0.02 2.03 -7.20
CA PRO A 115 0.12 1.73 -5.78
C PRO A 115 0.56 3.00 -5.05
N PRO A 116 0.01 3.28 -3.84
CA PRO A 116 0.41 4.45 -3.08
C PRO A 116 1.92 4.41 -2.91
N GLN A 117 2.61 5.38 -3.50
CA GLN A 117 4.06 5.44 -3.34
C GLN A 117 4.36 5.63 -1.85
N PRO A 118 5.31 4.87 -1.29
CA PRO A 118 5.70 5.08 0.10
C PRO A 118 6.07 6.55 0.24
N LYS A 119 5.39 7.23 1.16
CA LYS A 119 5.72 8.61 1.50
C LYS A 119 7.20 8.59 1.88
N GLU A 120 8.05 9.21 1.09
CA GLU A 120 9.41 9.45 1.49
C GLU A 120 9.32 10.32 2.75
N ASP A 121 9.49 9.71 3.92
CA ASP A 121 9.82 10.44 5.13
C ASP A 121 11.08 11.21 4.82
N THR A 122 10.90 12.48 4.44
CA THR A 122 11.97 13.42 4.22
C THR A 122 12.53 13.78 5.59
N HIS A 123 13.22 12.82 6.21
CA HIS A 123 14.21 13.08 7.24
C HIS A 123 15.36 13.85 6.58
N LYS A 124 15.14 15.16 6.37
CA LYS A 124 16.22 16.10 6.07
C LYS A 124 17.21 16.00 7.24
N PRO A 125 18.46 15.55 7.02
CA PRO A 125 19.44 15.58 8.08
C PRO A 125 19.68 17.05 8.45
N LYS A 126 19.39 17.41 9.70
CA LYS A 126 19.73 18.71 10.27
C LYS A 126 21.23 18.90 10.10
N GLN A 127 21.64 19.73 9.15
CA GLN A 127 23.03 20.13 8.97
C GLN A 127 23.48 20.84 10.26
N GLN A 128 24.26 20.14 11.08
CA GLN A 128 25.00 20.75 12.18
C GLN A 128 25.98 21.77 11.59
N LYS A 129 25.66 23.06 11.75
CA LYS A 129 26.57 24.17 11.47
C LYS A 129 27.82 24.01 12.34
N LYS A 130 28.88 23.42 11.79
CA LYS A 130 30.23 23.49 12.37
C LYS A 130 30.65 24.96 12.40
N ARG A 131 30.66 25.55 13.60
CA ARG A 131 31.24 26.87 13.88
C ARG A 131 32.71 26.85 13.46
N ARG A 132 33.04 27.54 12.38
CA ARG A 132 34.43 27.81 11.98
C ARG A 132 35.01 28.86 12.93
N HIS A 133 35.89 28.44 13.84
CA HIS A 133 36.74 29.36 14.59
C HIS A 133 37.71 30.05 13.63
N SER A 134 37.50 31.35 13.39
CA SER A 134 38.49 32.23 12.77
C SER A 134 39.61 32.52 13.78
N ARG A 135 40.75 31.83 13.62
CA ARG A 135 41.98 32.26 14.29
C ARG A 135 42.51 33.51 13.59
N SER A 136 42.23 34.66 14.21
CA SER A 136 42.89 35.94 13.98
C SER A 136 44.41 35.76 14.09
N ARG A 137 45.13 35.87 12.97
CA ARG A 137 46.59 36.01 12.95
C ARG A 137 46.93 37.46 13.25
N SER A 138 47.28 37.70 14.50
CA SER A 138 47.86 38.93 15.03
C SER A 138 49.07 39.36 14.21
N ARG A 139 48.97 40.55 13.60
CA ARG A 139 50.10 41.32 13.10
C ARG A 139 50.88 41.83 14.30
N ASN A 140 52.12 41.40 14.48
CA ASN A 140 53.05 42.16 15.32
C ASN A 140 54.43 42.31 14.68
N ARG A 141 54.68 43.58 14.33
CA ARG A 141 55.93 44.34 14.25
C ARG A 141 57.23 43.60 14.60
N ARG A 142 58.24 43.76 13.75
CA ARG A 142 59.59 44.09 14.21
C ARG A 142 60.31 45.01 13.21
N ARG A 143 60.51 46.26 13.65
CA ARG A 143 61.60 47.13 13.22
C ARG A 143 62.84 46.69 14.00
N ARG A 144 63.93 46.39 13.30
CA ARG A 144 65.28 46.91 13.55
C ARG A 144 66.18 46.43 12.44
#